data_AF-A0A838VA90-F1
#
_entry.id   AF-A0A838VA90-F1
#
_cell.length_a   1.000
_cell.length_b   1.000
_cell.length_c   1.000
_cell.angle_alpha   90.00
_cell.angle_beta   90.00
_cell.angle_gamma   90.00
#
_symmetry.space_group_name_H-M   'P 1'
#
loop_
_entity.id
_entity.type
_entity.pdbx_description
1 polymer ?
#
loop_
_entity_poly.entity_id
_entity_poly.type
_entity_poly.pdbx_seq_one_letter_code
_entity_poly.pdbx_strand_id
1 'polypeptide(L)'
;MKVDPALHAVRGDLADVALADRVFAPHYAKSVARKAVVATCIHAGPDALAEVRGTLAEGDTFHLLDQNAGWAWGCGEATGSVGYVPADVLTRA
;
A
#
# COMPACT_ATOMS: atom_id res chain seq x y z
N MET A 1 9.38 19.89 -5.03
CA MET A 1 8.04 19.26 -5.11
C MET A 1 7.83 18.47 -3.83
N LYS A 2 6.75 18.73 -3.08
CA LYS A 2 6.48 18.03 -1.81
C LYS A 2 5.79 16.71 -2.14
N VAL A 3 6.39 15.58 -1.78
CA VAL A 3 5.80 14.25 -2.00
C VAL A 3 4.74 14.02 -0.93
N ASP A 4 3.52 13.73 -1.34
CA ASP A 4 2.42 13.38 -0.44
C ASP A 4 2.46 11.87 -0.13
N PRO A 5 2.73 11.45 1.13
CA PRO A 5 2.79 10.04 1.51
C PRO A 5 1.43 9.30 1.44
N ALA A 6 0.31 10.03 1.32
CA ALA A 6 -1.00 9.44 1.12
C ALA A 6 -1.24 9.00 -0.34
N LEU A 7 -0.47 9.58 -1.28
CA LEU A 7 -0.60 9.36 -2.73
C LEU A 7 0.66 8.74 -3.35
N HIS A 8 1.77 8.74 -2.63
CA HIS A 8 3.03 8.12 -3.05
C HIS A 8 3.44 7.12 -2.00
N ALA A 9 3.70 5.87 -2.42
CA ALA A 9 4.13 4.79 -1.55
C ALA A 9 5.54 5.06 -1.00
N VAL A 10 5.61 5.96 -0.01
CA VAL A 10 6.80 6.42 0.68
C VAL A 10 6.51 6.43 2.17
N ARG A 11 7.14 5.52 2.89
CA ARG A 11 7.28 5.50 4.36
C ARG A 11 8.71 5.92 4.69
N GLY A 12 8.95 6.51 5.87
CA GLY A 12 10.27 7.10 6.22
C GLY A 12 11.48 6.17 6.04
N ASP A 13 11.26 4.85 5.97
CA ASP A 13 12.23 3.79 5.76
C ASP A 13 12.17 3.14 4.36
N LEU A 14 11.04 3.22 3.64
CA LEU A 14 10.77 2.42 2.43
C LEU A 14 9.98 3.19 1.36
N ALA A 15 10.42 3.14 0.10
CA ALA A 15 9.68 3.67 -1.03
C ALA A 15 9.55 2.66 -2.19
N ASP A 16 8.56 2.86 -3.07
CA ASP A 16 8.55 2.15 -4.36
C ASP A 16 9.78 2.54 -5.19
N VAL A 17 10.46 1.56 -5.76
CA VAL A 17 11.62 1.78 -6.66
C VAL A 17 11.26 2.68 -7.86
N ALA A 18 10.00 2.70 -8.30
CA ALA A 18 9.54 3.61 -9.34
C ALA A 18 9.65 5.10 -8.95
N LEU A 19 9.80 5.39 -7.65
CA LEU A 19 9.97 6.74 -7.12
C LEU A 19 11.43 7.11 -6.82
N ALA A 20 12.40 6.23 -7.11
CA ALA A 20 13.81 6.45 -6.77
C ALA A 20 14.41 7.72 -7.40
N ASP A 21 13.93 8.12 -8.59
CA ASP A 21 14.37 9.36 -9.25
C ASP A 21 13.73 10.64 -8.64
N ARG A 22 12.79 10.50 -7.71
CA ARG A 22 11.96 11.58 -7.17
C ARG A 22 12.07 11.76 -5.65
N VAL A 23 12.39 10.70 -4.91
CA VAL A 23 12.51 10.72 -3.44
C VAL A 23 13.70 9.90 -2.99
N PHE A 24 14.37 10.36 -1.93
CA PHE A 24 15.37 9.59 -1.20
C PHE A 24 14.70 8.79 -0.07
N ALA A 25 14.86 7.46 -0.09
CA ALA A 25 14.47 6.56 0.98
C ALA A 25 15.65 5.63 1.33
N PRO A 26 15.80 5.20 2.60
CA PRO A 26 16.83 4.25 2.99
C PRO A 26 16.74 2.91 2.23
N HIS A 27 15.52 2.49 1.90
CA HIS A 27 15.25 1.28 1.13
C HIS A 27 14.24 1.53 0.00
N TYR A 28 14.42 0.81 -1.10
CA TYR A 28 13.45 0.74 -2.20
C TYR A 28 12.99 -0.69 -2.41
N ALA A 29 11.69 -0.88 -2.62
CA ALA A 29 11.11 -2.16 -3.00
C ALA A 29 10.37 -2.02 -4.33
N LYS A 30 10.43 -3.06 -5.15
CA LYS A 30 9.54 -3.19 -6.30
C LYS A 30 8.21 -3.74 -5.83
N SER A 31 7.12 -3.03 -6.10
CA SER A 31 5.79 -3.50 -5.76
C SER A 31 5.42 -4.78 -6.51
N VAL A 32 4.65 -5.65 -5.83
CA VAL A 32 4.09 -6.89 -6.39
C VAL A 32 2.58 -6.73 -6.46
N ALA A 33 2.00 -6.93 -7.65
CA ALA A 33 0.56 -6.84 -7.83
C ALA A 33 -0.13 -8.04 -7.16
N ARG A 34 -1.07 -7.76 -6.25
CA ARG A 34 -1.97 -8.73 -5.62
C ARG A 34 -3.41 -8.31 -5.87
N LYS A 35 -4.33 -9.26 -5.87
CA LYS A 35 -5.77 -8.96 -5.97
C LYS A 35 -6.42 -9.04 -4.59
N ALA A 36 -7.34 -8.13 -4.31
CA ALA A 36 -8.24 -8.26 -3.16
C ALA A 36 -9.18 -9.45 -3.39
N VAL A 37 -9.29 -10.36 -2.43
CA VAL A 37 -10.23 -11.50 -2.48
C VAL A 37 -11.58 -11.18 -1.86
N VAL A 38 -11.68 -10.02 -1.21
CA VAL A 38 -12.90 -9.46 -0.62
C VAL A 38 -12.76 -7.94 -0.58
N ALA A 39 -13.88 -7.22 -0.60
CA ALA A 39 -13.86 -5.77 -0.43
C ALA A 39 -13.27 -5.38 0.95
N THR A 40 -12.41 -4.35 0.97
CA THR A 40 -11.73 -3.90 2.20
C THR A 40 -11.41 -2.40 2.17
N CYS A 41 -11.05 -1.86 3.32
CA CYS A 41 -10.58 -0.48 3.48
C CYS A 41 -9.04 -0.43 3.47
N ILE A 42 -8.50 0.65 2.89
CA ILE A 42 -7.09 1.01 3.00
C ILE A 42 -6.96 2.00 4.16
N HIS A 43 -6.23 1.60 5.20
CA HIS A 43 -6.06 2.35 6.44
C HIS A 43 -4.76 3.16 6.45
N ALA A 44 -4.74 4.28 7.17
CA ALA A 44 -3.54 5.11 7.34
C ALA A 44 -2.43 4.42 8.16
N GLY A 45 -2.77 3.45 9.00
CA GLY A 45 -1.87 2.65 9.82
C GLY A 45 -2.29 1.18 9.88
N PRO A 46 -1.45 0.28 10.42
CA PRO A 46 -1.75 -1.14 10.59
C PRO A 46 -2.72 -1.39 11.77
N ASP A 47 -3.87 -0.72 11.74
CA ASP A 47 -4.93 -0.79 12.74
C ASP A 47 -6.28 -0.59 12.03
N ALA A 48 -7.25 -1.47 12.29
CA ALA A 48 -8.57 -1.41 11.69
C ALA A 48 -9.38 -0.17 12.13
N LEU A 49 -8.99 0.46 13.25
CA LEU A 49 -9.58 1.72 13.72
C LEU A 49 -8.88 2.96 13.17
N ALA A 50 -7.76 2.81 12.45
CA ALA A 50 -7.09 3.93 11.82
C ALA A 50 -7.93 4.53 10.69
N GLU A 51 -7.67 5.81 10.41
CA GLU A 51 -8.32 6.57 9.34
C GLU A 51 -8.36 5.80 8.02
N VAL A 52 -9.53 5.73 7.40
CA VAL A 52 -9.72 5.12 6.09
C VAL A 52 -9.32 6.14 5.01
N ARG A 53 -8.33 5.78 4.20
CA ARG A 53 -7.84 6.61 3.08
C ARG A 53 -8.46 6.25 1.74
N GLY A 54 -8.96 5.02 1.62
CA GLY A 54 -9.57 4.52 0.40
C GLY A 54 -10.16 3.14 0.61
N THR A 55 -10.68 2.56 -0.46
CA THR A 55 -11.27 1.23 -0.46
C THR A 55 -10.75 0.40 -1.64
N LEU A 56 -10.88 -0.91 -1.53
CA LEU A 56 -10.68 -1.88 -2.60
C LEU A 56 -11.95 -2.71 -2.72
N ALA A 57 -12.44 -2.89 -3.94
CA ALA A 57 -13.43 -3.90 -4.26
C ALA A 57 -12.77 -5.29 -4.40
N GLU A 58 -13.58 -6.36 -4.33
CA GLU A 58 -13.11 -7.69 -4.69
C GLU A 58 -12.59 -7.71 -6.13
N GLY A 59 -11.41 -8.28 -6.35
CA GLY A 59 -10.73 -8.36 -7.64
C GLY A 59 -9.83 -7.16 -7.97
N ASP A 60 -9.93 -6.06 -7.22
CA ASP A 60 -9.08 -4.88 -7.41
C ASP A 60 -7.62 -5.20 -7.13
N THR A 61 -6.74 -4.52 -7.86
CA THR A 61 -5.30 -4.67 -7.68
C THR A 61 -4.80 -3.80 -6.53
N PHE A 62 -3.99 -4.40 -5.68
CA PHE A 62 -3.16 -3.75 -4.68
C PHE A 62 -1.69 -4.02 -4.99
N HIS A 63 -0.92 -2.95 -5.18
CA HIS A 63 0.52 -2.99 -5.35
C HIS A 63 1.17 -3.12 -3.97
N LEU A 64 1.48 -4.35 -3.57
CA LEU A 64 2.09 -4.68 -2.27
C LEU A 64 3.58 -4.32 -2.25
N LEU A 65 4.04 -3.60 -1.23
CA LEU A 65 5.46 -3.29 -1.01
C LEU A 65 6.05 -3.95 0.24
N ASP A 66 5.27 -4.01 1.32
CA ASP A 66 5.71 -4.55 2.61
C ASP A 66 4.57 -5.36 3.22
N GLN A 67 4.92 -6.45 3.90
CA GLN A 67 3.95 -7.25 4.63
C GLN A 67 4.58 -7.70 5.95
N ASN A 68 3.96 -7.28 7.07
CA ASN A 68 4.43 -7.62 8.40
C ASN A 68 3.27 -7.67 9.40
N ALA A 69 3.38 -8.54 10.41
CA ALA A 69 2.42 -8.63 11.52
C ALA A 69 0.93 -8.72 11.08
N GLY A 70 0.65 -9.40 9.97
CA GLY A 70 -0.71 -9.58 9.45
C GLY A 70 -1.24 -8.41 8.59
N TRP A 71 -0.43 -7.38 8.35
CA TRP A 71 -0.79 -6.24 7.51
C TRP A 71 0.05 -6.19 6.25
N ALA A 72 -0.58 -5.75 5.17
CA ALA A 72 0.02 -5.47 3.88
C ALA A 72 0.01 -3.96 3.64
N TRP A 73 1.17 -3.37 3.37
CA TRP A 73 1.32 -1.96 3.03
C TRP A 73 1.64 -1.80 1.54
N GLY A 74 0.98 -0.83 0.92
CA GLY A 74 1.06 -0.63 -0.51
C GLY A 74 0.09 0.42 -1.04
N CYS A 75 -0.21 0.32 -2.33
CA CYS A 75 -1.07 1.26 -3.04
C CYS A 75 -2.21 0.54 -3.78
N GLY A 76 -3.44 1.02 -3.62
CA GLY A 76 -4.56 0.58 -4.44
C GLY A 76 -4.47 1.15 -5.85
N GLU A 77 -4.52 0.30 -6.89
CA GLU A 77 -4.37 0.75 -8.29
C GLU A 77 -5.54 1.66 -8.71
N ALA A 78 -6.77 1.29 -8.34
CA ALA A 78 -7.97 2.02 -8.76
C ALA A 78 -8.11 3.39 -8.07
N THR A 79 -7.70 3.49 -6.81
CA THR A 79 -7.88 4.71 -6.00
C THR A 79 -6.62 5.55 -5.87
N GLY A 80 -5.44 4.99 -6.21
CA GLY A 80 -4.14 5.61 -5.94
C GLY A 80 -3.83 5.78 -4.45
N SER A 81 -4.67 5.23 -3.56
CA SER A 81 -4.57 5.42 -2.12
C SER A 81 -3.47 4.54 -1.53
N VAL A 82 -2.60 5.14 -0.74
CA VAL A 82 -1.50 4.46 -0.07
C VAL A 82 -1.83 4.21 1.39
N GLY A 83 -1.67 2.96 1.83
CA GLY A 83 -1.91 2.58 3.21
C GLY A 83 -1.84 1.08 3.44
N TYR A 84 -2.56 0.64 4.47
CA TYR A 84 -2.52 -0.71 5.01
C TYR A 84 -3.84 -1.43 4.78
N VAL A 85 -3.77 -2.69 4.37
CA VAL A 85 -4.90 -3.63 4.34
C VAL A 85 -4.53 -4.88 5.13
N PRO A 86 -5.50 -5.64 5.68
CA PRO A 86 -5.19 -6.95 6.25
C PRO A 86 -4.56 -7.85 5.20
N ALA A 87 -3.47 -8.55 5.50
CA ALA A 87 -2.72 -9.30 4.50
C ALA A 87 -3.49 -10.52 3.97
N ASP A 88 -4.43 -11.06 4.74
CA ASP A 88 -5.25 -12.21 4.39
C ASP A 88 -6.36 -11.89 3.38
N VAL A 89 -6.68 -10.61 3.16
CA VAL A 89 -7.61 -10.18 2.11
C VAL A 89 -6.98 -10.07 0.74
N LEU A 90 -5.68 -10.37 0.60
CA LEU A 90 -4.97 -10.37 -0.68
C LEU A 90 -4.68 -11.80 -1.15
N THR A 91 -4.67 -12.00 -2.48
CA THR A 91 -4.20 -13.25 -3.09
C THR A 91 -2.78 -13.58 -2.64
N ARG A 92 -2.51 -14.85 -2.35
CA ARG A 92 -1.16 -15.34 -2.02
C ARG A 92 -0.24 -15.38 -3.24
N ALA A 93 1.06 -15.43 -2.97
CA ALA A 93 2.10 -15.67 -3.98
C ALA A 93 1.98 -17.06 -4.61
#